data_AF-A0A2V9NWI3-F1
#
_entry.id   AF-A0A2V9NWI3-F1
#
_cell.length_a   1.000
_cell.length_b   1.000
_cell.length_c   1.000
_cell.angle_alpha   90.00
_cell.angle_beta   90.00
_cell.angle_gamma   90.00
#
_symmetry.space_group_name_H-M   'P 1'
#
loop_
_entity.id
_entity.type
_entity.pdbx_description
1 polymer ?
#
loop_
_entity_poly.entity_id
_entity_poly.type
_entity_poly.pdbx_seq_one_letter_code
_entity_poly.pdbx_strand_id
1 'polypeptide(L)'
;YVETVSSIADPVAKAADAALVPLVNRFRGKIIDSTRAPAFEGLPNQVIPAVAPDLAIFHPNVGGIGICGRDVRKDGLCRLLPPLSCYLCPSFAALRDGPHEEMLHSIERFIRHNEGASDQRVLMQLEDVRIAIHQVTVQLAANKGEQ
;
A
#
# COMPACT_ATOMS: atom_id res chain seq x y z
N TYR A 1 -3.45 -1.74 -5.97
CA TYR A 1 -4.64 -1.53 -5.14
C TYR A 1 -5.50 -0.41 -5.71
N VAL A 2 -5.96 -0.57 -6.95
CA VAL A 2 -6.95 0.29 -7.58
C VAL A 2 -7.99 -0.68 -8.11
N GLU A 3 -9.25 -0.49 -7.75
CA GLU A 3 -10.35 -1.47 -7.82
C GLU A 3 -10.67 -1.93 -9.26
N THR A 4 -10.34 -1.09 -10.24
CA THR A 4 -10.38 -1.44 -11.67
C THR A 4 -9.25 -2.39 -12.07
N VAL A 5 -8.11 -2.38 -11.38
CA VAL A 5 -6.99 -3.25 -11.75
C VAL A 5 -7.14 -4.64 -11.14
N SER A 6 -7.76 -4.78 -9.96
CA SER A 6 -8.00 -6.10 -9.33
C SER A 6 -9.14 -6.88 -9.99
N SER A 7 -10.28 -6.25 -10.29
CA SER A 7 -11.41 -6.93 -10.96
C SER A 7 -11.10 -7.40 -12.39
N ILE A 8 -10.16 -6.72 -13.07
CA ILE A 8 -9.74 -7.06 -14.43
C ILE A 8 -8.47 -7.95 -14.42
N ALA A 9 -7.66 -7.91 -13.36
CA ALA A 9 -6.43 -8.70 -13.27
C ALA A 9 -6.68 -10.22 -13.28
N ASP A 10 -7.82 -10.70 -12.79
CA ASP A 10 -8.17 -12.13 -12.86
C ASP A 10 -8.45 -12.59 -14.29
N PRO A 11 -9.40 -11.97 -15.03
CA PRO A 11 -9.58 -12.25 -16.45
C PRO A 11 -8.31 -12.01 -17.28
N VAL A 12 -7.55 -10.94 -17.00
CA VAL A 12 -6.33 -10.61 -17.74
C VAL A 12 -5.23 -11.62 -17.46
N ALA A 13 -4.99 -12.05 -16.23
CA ALA A 13 -3.98 -13.08 -15.96
C ALA A 13 -4.35 -14.41 -16.63
N LYS A 14 -5.65 -14.75 -16.66
CA LYS A 14 -6.15 -15.97 -17.30
C LYS A 14 -6.05 -15.91 -18.83
N ALA A 15 -6.15 -14.72 -19.41
CA ALA A 15 -6.03 -14.48 -20.85
C ALA A 15 -4.62 -14.09 -21.30
N ALA A 16 -3.73 -13.77 -20.37
CA ALA A 16 -2.36 -13.36 -20.64
C ALA A 16 -1.47 -14.57 -20.95
N ASP A 17 -0.48 -14.35 -21.81
CA ASP A 17 0.61 -15.29 -21.99
C ASP A 17 1.26 -15.62 -20.63
N ALA A 18 1.73 -16.86 -20.44
CA ALA A 18 2.39 -17.30 -19.22
C ALA A 18 3.56 -16.37 -18.81
N ALA A 19 4.24 -15.75 -19.78
CA ALA A 19 5.30 -14.79 -19.55
C ALA A 19 4.83 -13.47 -18.90
N LEU A 20 3.55 -13.11 -19.04
CA LEU A 20 2.96 -11.86 -18.55
C LEU A 20 2.26 -12.01 -17.19
N VAL A 21 1.98 -13.24 -16.75
CA VAL A 21 1.33 -13.52 -15.46
C VAL A 21 2.04 -12.83 -14.26
N PRO A 22 3.38 -12.82 -14.16
CA PRO A 22 4.07 -12.11 -13.07
C PRO A 22 3.79 -10.60 -13.07
N LEU A 23 3.66 -9.98 -14.25
CA LEU A 23 3.34 -8.56 -14.38
C LEU A 23 1.91 -8.29 -13.92
N VAL A 24 0.95 -9.12 -14.31
CA VAL A 24 -0.46 -8.97 -13.90
C VAL A 24 -0.61 -9.12 -12.39
N ASN A 25 0.08 -10.10 -11.80
CA ASN A 25 0.06 -10.32 -10.35
C ASN A 25 0.62 -9.12 -9.56
N ARG A 26 1.55 -8.36 -10.13
CA ARG A 26 2.09 -7.15 -9.50
C ARG A 26 1.01 -6.08 -9.25
N PHE A 27 -0.05 -6.06 -10.05
CA PHE A 27 -1.14 -5.10 -9.88
C PHE A 27 -2.18 -5.50 -8.84
N ARG A 28 -2.22 -6.78 -8.44
CA ARG A 28 -3.16 -7.31 -7.44
C ARG A 28 -2.79 -6.92 -6.01
N GLY A 29 -1.59 -6.39 -5.79
CA GLY A 29 -1.05 -6.18 -4.45
C GLY A 29 -0.44 -7.46 -3.86
N LYS A 30 0.44 -7.29 -2.89
CA LYS A 30 1.16 -8.38 -2.24
C LYS A 30 1.09 -8.20 -0.72
N ILE A 31 0.66 -9.24 -0.01
CA ILE A 31 0.71 -9.29 1.46
C ILE A 31 1.86 -10.22 1.86
N ILE A 32 2.64 -9.82 2.86
CA ILE A 32 3.73 -10.61 3.44
C ILE A 32 3.54 -10.74 4.95
N ASP A 33 3.89 -11.89 5.51
CA ASP A 33 3.70 -12.15 6.95
C ASP A 33 4.89 -11.63 7.79
N SER A 34 6.08 -11.53 7.21
CA SER A 34 7.26 -11.05 7.93
C SER A 34 8.28 -10.38 7.03
N THR A 35 9.20 -9.64 7.64
CA THR A 35 10.35 -9.01 6.98
C THR A 35 11.59 -9.90 6.95
N ARG A 36 11.49 -11.17 7.41
CA ARG A 36 12.63 -12.10 7.52
C ARG A 36 13.08 -12.64 6.17
N ALA A 37 12.13 -12.94 5.28
CA ALA A 37 12.40 -13.41 3.93
C ALA A 37 12.26 -12.25 2.92
N PRO A 38 13.11 -12.18 1.87
CA PRO A 38 13.00 -11.16 0.83
C PRO A 38 11.59 -11.11 0.22
N ALA A 39 10.94 -9.96 0.29
CA ALA A 39 9.63 -9.75 -0.32
C ALA A 39 9.75 -9.65 -1.85
N PHE A 40 10.93 -9.31 -2.38
CA PHE A 40 11.20 -9.22 -3.81
C PHE A 40 12.55 -9.88 -4.12
N GLU A 41 12.61 -10.66 -5.20
CA GLU A 41 13.81 -11.38 -5.60
C GLU A 41 14.96 -10.42 -5.92
N GLY A 42 16.15 -10.72 -5.42
CA GLY A 42 17.35 -9.92 -5.64
C GLY A 42 17.36 -8.54 -4.95
N LEU A 43 16.34 -8.21 -4.15
CA LEU A 43 16.23 -6.92 -3.47
C LEU A 43 16.24 -7.07 -1.95
N PRO A 44 16.98 -6.21 -1.21
CA PRO A 44 16.94 -6.20 0.24
C PRO A 44 15.57 -5.71 0.73
N ASN A 45 15.07 -6.30 1.81
CA ASN A 45 13.87 -5.80 2.49
C ASN A 45 14.15 -4.43 3.10
N GLN A 46 13.49 -3.40 2.56
CA GLN A 46 13.50 -2.05 3.11
C GLN A 46 12.10 -1.68 3.58
N VAL A 47 11.98 -1.50 4.90
CA VAL A 47 10.73 -1.20 5.58
C VAL A 47 10.30 0.23 5.29
N ILE A 48 9.02 0.39 4.93
CA ILE A 48 8.38 1.68 4.76
C ILE A 48 7.77 2.09 6.11
N PRO A 49 8.25 3.16 6.75
CA PRO A 49 7.74 3.60 8.06
C PRO A 49 6.27 4.03 7.98
N ALA A 50 5.48 3.69 9.00
CA ALA A 50 4.10 4.13 9.15
C ALA A 50 3.97 5.56 9.69
N VAL A 51 4.65 6.54 9.08
CA VAL A 51 4.63 7.93 9.53
C VAL A 51 4.57 8.86 8.32
N ALA A 52 3.64 9.82 8.29
CA ALA A 52 3.56 10.86 7.27
C ALA A 52 3.59 12.25 7.94
N PRO A 53 4.79 12.80 8.23
CA PRO A 53 4.93 14.07 8.94
C PRO A 53 4.25 15.24 8.23
N ASP A 54 4.27 15.24 6.89
CA ASP A 54 3.68 16.28 6.04
C ASP A 54 2.15 16.41 6.23
N LEU A 55 1.49 15.38 6.76
CA LEU A 55 0.06 15.37 7.08
C LEU A 55 -0.21 15.25 8.59
N ALA A 56 0.82 15.47 9.41
CA ALA A 56 0.77 15.30 10.86
C ALA A 56 0.30 13.90 11.31
N ILE A 57 0.56 12.87 10.50
CA ILE A 57 0.21 11.49 10.82
C ILE A 57 1.38 10.86 11.57
N PHE A 58 1.22 10.72 12.88
CA PHE A 58 2.16 10.07 13.78
C PHE A 58 1.47 8.92 14.51
N HIS A 59 2.02 7.71 14.36
CA HIS A 59 1.52 6.52 15.05
C HIS A 59 2.46 6.14 16.19
N PRO A 60 1.93 5.78 17.38
CA PRO A 60 2.75 5.20 18.45
C PRO A 60 3.32 3.84 18.04
N ASN A 61 2.62 3.11 17.17
CA ASN A 61 3.14 1.96 16.46
C ASN A 61 3.98 2.43 15.26
N VAL A 62 5.28 2.65 15.48
CA VAL A 62 6.27 3.01 14.44
C VAL A 62 6.69 1.82 13.57
N GLY A 63 5.90 0.74 13.57
CA GLY A 63 6.11 -0.40 12.69
C GLY A 63 6.12 -0.01 11.20
N GLY A 64 6.46 -0.98 10.37
CA GLY A 64 6.43 -0.82 8.93
C GLY A 64 5.05 -1.09 8.36
N ILE A 65 4.57 -0.25 7.43
CA ILE A 65 3.39 -0.63 6.63
C ILE A 65 3.72 -1.75 5.63
N GLY A 66 5.00 -1.99 5.35
CA GLY A 66 5.41 -2.98 4.36
C GLY A 66 6.80 -2.76 3.80
N ILE A 67 7.08 -3.40 2.68
CA ILE A 67 8.38 -3.38 1.99
C ILE A 67 8.26 -2.73 0.61
N CYS A 68 9.24 -1.91 0.27
CA CYS A 68 9.39 -1.36 -1.08
C CYS A 68 10.17 -2.33 -1.98
N GLY A 69 9.60 -2.69 -3.13
CA GLY A 69 10.23 -3.52 -4.17
C GLY A 69 11.10 -2.76 -5.15
N ARG A 70 11.76 -1.68 -4.69
CA ARG A 70 12.84 -0.99 -5.40
C ARG A 70 14.09 -1.02 -4.54
N ASP A 71 15.26 -0.79 -5.13
CA ASP A 71 16.50 -0.65 -4.38
C ASP A 71 16.54 0.70 -3.65
N VAL A 72 15.89 0.77 -2.50
CA VAL A 72 15.84 1.97 -1.64
C VAL A 72 17.22 2.36 -1.13
N ARG A 73 18.20 1.43 -1.07
CA ARG A 73 19.56 1.77 -0.63
C ARG A 73 20.28 2.60 -1.68
N LYS A 74 19.98 2.36 -2.95
CA LYS A 74 20.52 3.11 -4.08
C LYS A 74 19.70 4.38 -4.37
N ASP A 75 18.37 4.25 -4.43
CA ASP A 75 17.49 5.28 -5.00
C ASP A 75 16.68 6.03 -3.94
N GLY A 76 16.65 5.55 -2.69
CA GLY A 76 15.74 6.03 -1.65
C GLY A 76 14.28 5.61 -1.87
N LEU A 77 13.41 6.02 -0.94
CA LEU A 77 11.96 5.88 -1.13
C LEU A 77 11.46 6.85 -2.22
N CYS A 78 10.23 6.62 -2.70
CA CYS A 78 9.59 7.56 -3.64
C CYS A 78 9.58 8.96 -3.03
N ARG A 79 9.78 9.99 -3.83
CA ARG A 79 9.49 11.38 -3.45
C ARG A 79 7.99 11.73 -3.61
N LEU A 80 7.13 10.72 -3.61
CA LEU A 80 5.70 10.83 -3.87
C LEU A 80 4.89 10.67 -2.58
N LEU A 81 5.33 11.25 -1.46
CA LEU A 81 4.63 11.14 -0.17
C LEU A 81 4.44 9.69 0.36
N PRO A 82 5.51 8.88 0.57
CA PRO A 82 5.42 7.70 1.42
C PRO A 82 5.02 8.07 2.87
N PRO A 83 4.34 7.17 3.61
CA PRO A 83 3.89 5.84 3.23
C PRO A 83 2.65 5.81 2.33
N LEU A 84 1.99 6.95 2.10
CA LEU A 84 0.66 7.00 1.47
C LEU A 84 0.65 6.49 0.03
N SER A 85 1.56 6.99 -0.80
CA SER A 85 1.67 6.52 -2.18
C SER A 85 2.08 5.05 -2.32
N CYS A 86 2.61 4.43 -1.25
CA CYS A 86 2.98 3.03 -1.30
C CYS A 86 1.74 2.13 -1.49
N TYR A 87 0.60 2.49 -0.92
CA TYR A 87 -0.64 1.75 -1.12
C TYR A 87 -1.11 1.74 -2.58
N LEU A 88 -0.74 2.72 -3.39
CA LEU A 88 -1.06 2.75 -4.82
C LEU A 88 0.05 2.14 -5.69
N CYS A 89 1.23 1.89 -5.11
CA CYS A 89 2.40 1.46 -5.84
C CYS A 89 2.35 -0.04 -6.15
N PRO A 90 2.55 -0.47 -7.41
CA PRO A 90 2.64 -1.90 -7.75
C PRO A 90 3.88 -2.59 -7.15
N SER A 91 4.85 -1.81 -6.68
CA SER A 91 6.08 -2.31 -6.05
C SER A 91 5.94 -2.46 -4.53
N PHE A 92 4.74 -2.34 -3.98
CA PHE A 92 4.51 -2.41 -2.54
C PHE A 92 4.08 -3.81 -2.10
N ALA A 93 4.71 -4.30 -1.03
CA ALA A 93 4.27 -5.49 -0.32
C ALA A 93 3.83 -5.08 1.09
N ALA A 94 2.53 -5.16 1.38
CA ALA A 94 1.93 -4.82 2.67
C ALA A 94 2.31 -5.86 3.73
N LEU A 95 2.75 -5.40 4.91
CA LEU A 95 3.07 -6.28 6.03
C LEU A 95 1.78 -6.65 6.77
N ARG A 96 1.54 -7.94 6.99
CA ARG A 96 0.29 -8.41 7.62
C ARG A 96 -0.02 -7.73 8.95
N ASP A 97 1.01 -7.56 9.76
CA ASP A 97 0.91 -6.94 11.10
C ASP A 97 1.28 -5.45 11.09
N GLY A 98 1.33 -4.83 9.90
CA GLY A 98 1.54 -3.40 9.75
C GLY A 98 0.32 -2.61 10.26
N PRO A 99 0.51 -1.34 10.69
CA PRO A 99 -0.54 -0.50 11.26
C PRO A 99 -1.47 0.08 10.17
N HIS A 100 -2.05 -0.79 9.35
CA HIS A 100 -2.89 -0.42 8.21
C HIS A 100 -4.21 0.21 8.64
N GLU A 101 -4.81 -0.29 9.72
CA GLU A 101 -6.04 0.25 10.30
C GLU A 101 -5.80 1.63 10.91
N GLU A 102 -4.70 1.83 11.64
CA GLU A 102 -4.39 3.14 12.18
C GLU A 102 -4.09 4.15 11.06
N MET A 103 -3.37 3.73 10.01
CA MET A 103 -3.13 4.56 8.83
C MET A 103 -4.44 4.97 8.15
N LEU A 104 -5.41 4.05 8.02
CA LEU A 104 -6.74 4.35 7.47
C LEU A 104 -7.44 5.42 8.31
N HIS A 105 -7.52 5.22 9.62
CA HIS A 105 -8.16 6.16 10.53
C HIS A 105 -7.50 7.54 10.55
N SER A 106 -6.19 7.60 10.41
CA SER A 106 -5.45 8.87 10.30
C SER A 106 -5.83 9.64 9.04
N ILE A 107 -5.90 8.95 7.88
CA ILE A 107 -6.30 9.60 6.62
C ILE A 107 -7.75 10.04 6.66
N GLU A 108 -8.65 9.19 7.16
CA GLU A 108 -10.06 9.55 7.35
C GLU A 108 -10.24 10.78 8.24
N ARG A 109 -9.48 10.85 9.34
CA ARG A 109 -9.50 12.02 10.23
C ARG A 109 -8.98 13.27 9.51
N PHE A 110 -7.89 13.13 8.75
CA PHE A 110 -7.33 14.23 7.98
C PHE A 110 -8.33 14.74 6.93
N ILE A 111 -8.95 13.84 6.17
CA ILE A 111 -9.95 14.19 5.16
C ILE A 111 -11.11 14.94 5.81
N ARG A 112 -11.73 14.36 6.86
CA ARG A 112 -12.85 14.99 7.58
C ARG A 112 -12.53 16.37 8.14
N HIS A 113 -11.33 16.55 8.69
CA HIS A 113 -10.91 17.85 9.22
C HIS A 113 -10.79 18.93 8.13
N ASN A 114 -10.59 18.53 6.88
CA ASN A 114 -10.31 19.42 5.77
C ASN A 114 -11.44 19.48 4.72
N GLU A 115 -12.57 18.79 4.91
CA GLU A 115 -13.69 18.75 3.94
C GLU A 115 -14.18 20.13 3.46
N GLY A 116 -14.06 21.17 4.31
CA GLY A 116 -14.42 22.55 3.97
C GLY A 116 -13.28 23.44 3.42
N ALA A 117 -12.10 22.88 3.15
CA ALA A 117 -10.96 23.64 2.65
C ALA A 117 -11.21 24.17 1.22
N SER A 118 -10.69 25.34 0.91
CA SER A 118 -10.86 25.96 -0.42
C SER A 118 -10.11 25.22 -1.54
N ASP A 119 -9.04 24.48 -1.21
CA ASP A 119 -8.30 23.62 -2.14
C ASP A 119 -8.60 22.14 -1.87
N GLN A 120 -9.40 21.54 -2.76
CA GLN A 120 -9.85 20.15 -2.65
C GLN A 120 -8.91 19.15 -3.36
N ARG A 121 -7.89 19.61 -4.09
CA ARG A 121 -7.03 18.73 -4.91
C ARG A 121 -6.28 17.70 -4.07
N VAL A 122 -5.81 18.10 -2.89
CA VAL A 122 -5.13 17.20 -1.94
C VAL A 122 -6.10 16.13 -1.43
N LEU A 123 -7.34 16.51 -1.12
CA LEU A 123 -8.36 15.58 -0.62
C LEU A 123 -8.75 14.55 -1.66
N MET A 124 -8.91 14.96 -2.92
CA MET A 124 -9.16 14.04 -4.03
C MET A 124 -8.05 12.99 -4.19
N GLN A 125 -6.78 13.37 -4.03
CA GLN A 125 -5.66 12.43 -4.12
C GLN A 125 -5.62 11.45 -2.93
N LEU A 126 -6.05 11.89 -1.75
CA LEU A 126 -6.10 11.06 -0.55
C LEU A 126 -7.26 10.07 -0.57
N GLU A 127 -8.29 10.33 -1.38
CA GLU A 127 -9.44 9.42 -1.56
C GLU A 127 -9.00 8.05 -2.09
N ASP A 128 -8.23 8.04 -3.17
CA ASP A 128 -7.70 6.80 -3.76
C ASP A 128 -6.81 6.05 -2.78
N VAL A 129 -6.01 6.79 -1.99
CA VAL A 129 -5.19 6.20 -0.93
C VAL A 129 -6.07 5.58 0.14
N ARG A 130 -7.13 6.26 0.60
CA ARG A 130 -8.06 5.74 1.60
C ARG A 130 -8.69 4.43 1.13
N ILE A 131 -9.17 4.39 -0.11
CA ILE A 131 -9.75 3.20 -0.73
C ILE A 131 -8.71 2.06 -0.77
N ALA A 132 -7.49 2.36 -1.20
CA ALA A 132 -6.42 1.35 -1.27
C ALA A 132 -6.04 0.77 0.10
N ILE A 133 -6.00 1.61 1.16
CA ILE A 133 -5.75 1.12 2.53
C ILE A 133 -6.92 0.26 3.00
N HIS A 134 -8.16 0.68 2.75
CA HIS A 134 -9.35 -0.10 3.09
C HIS A 134 -9.35 -1.48 2.39
N GLN A 135 -8.93 -1.55 1.14
CA GLN A 135 -8.78 -2.83 0.43
C GLN A 135 -7.72 -3.73 1.09
N VAL A 136 -6.60 -3.17 1.54
CA VAL A 136 -5.59 -3.92 2.30
C VAL A 136 -6.17 -4.48 3.59
N THR A 137 -6.91 -3.68 4.37
CA THR A 137 -7.50 -4.15 5.63
C THR A 137 -8.55 -5.25 5.42
N VAL A 138 -9.39 -5.13 4.39
CA VAL A 138 -10.35 -6.18 4.00
C VAL A 138 -9.63 -7.46 3.58
N GLN A 139 -8.58 -7.36 2.75
CA GLN A 139 -7.81 -8.53 2.31
C GLN A 139 -7.09 -9.22 3.49
N LEU A 140 -6.59 -8.44 4.46
CA LEU A 140 -5.99 -8.97 5.68
C LEU A 140 -7.01 -9.71 6.54
N ALA A 141 -8.24 -9.20 6.64
CA ALA A 141 -9.33 -9.85 7.36
C ALA A 141 -9.76 -11.17 6.70
N ALA A 142 -9.87 -11.20 5.36
CA ALA A 142 -10.20 -12.41 4.62
C ALA A 142 -9.14 -13.51 4.82
N ASN A 143 -7.85 -13.16 4.72
CA ASN A 143 -6.74 -14.09 4.89
C ASN A 143 -6.55 -14.59 6.35
N LYS A 144 -7.24 -14.00 7.33
CA LYS A 144 -7.29 -14.48 8.72
C LYS A 144 -8.38 -15.54 8.94
N GLY A 145 -9.41 -15.59 8.09
CA GLY A 145 -10.50 -16.58 8.17
C GLY A 145 -10.21 -17.90 7.45
N GLU A 146 -9.15 -17.96 6.64
CA GLU A 146 -8.72 -19.15 5.89
C GLU A 146 -7.61 -19.96 6.60
N GLN A 147 -7.17 -19.52 7.79
CA GLN A 147 -6.16 -20.18 8.64
C GLN A 147 -6.81 -20.76 9.89
#